data_AF-I0TEU5-F1
#
_entry.id   AF-I0TEU5-F1
#
_cell.length_a   1.000
_cell.length_b   1.000
_cell.length_c   1.000
_cell.angle_alpha   90.00
_cell.angle_beta   90.00
_cell.angle_gamma   90.00
#
_symmetry.space_group_name_H-M   'P 1'
#
loop_
_entity.id
_entity.type
_entity.pdbx_description
1 polymer ?
#
loop_
_entity_poly.entity_id
_entity_poly.type
_entity_poly.pdbx_seq_one_letter_code
_entity_poly.pdbx_strand_id
1 'polypeptide(L)'
;MANLLDEVTGPVNESGRDVHVIDKQLAVTVGTGSTLFQIALWVVIPVLVLLFVAIMGSTMENPLLVAVVGCLVGILPGVIFIFMKISARNYFQQLEQRIQAEASNIDNYLEQRVQILQNVVGLVERAIDLDKDVMKAVAALRGGSVNETNRNEVSAQVGSALGRLFPQVEAYPELKAHSAIADAMQQNNYLQREITAARTVYNSRVTQWNTDIFSWPTKMIVAAQQGYTTRIPFTASAEIREAARSKFF
;
A
#
# COMPACT_ATOMS: atom_id res chain seq x y z
N MET A 1 -19.09 -8.15 21.89
CA MET A 1 -18.16 -7.16 22.46
C MET A 1 -17.26 -6.73 21.33
N ALA A 2 -17.18 -5.43 21.02
CA ALA A 2 -16.10 -4.94 20.18
C ALA A 2 -14.79 -5.30 20.89
N ASN A 3 -13.84 -5.93 20.19
CA ASN A 3 -12.50 -6.10 20.75
C ASN A 3 -11.96 -4.69 20.98
N LEU A 4 -11.91 -4.27 22.24
CA LEU A 4 -11.25 -3.03 22.62
C LEU A 4 -9.79 -3.16 22.17
N LEU A 5 -9.30 -2.15 21.46
CA LEU A 5 -7.88 -1.99 21.22
C LEU A 5 -7.25 -1.73 22.59
N ASP A 6 -6.76 -2.80 23.22
CA ASP A 6 -5.91 -2.65 24.39
C ASP A 6 -4.50 -2.32 23.89
N GLU A 7 -4.30 -1.02 23.63
CA GLU A 7 -3.01 -0.47 23.23
C GLU A 7 -1.94 -0.72 24.30
N VAL A 8 -2.28 -1.13 25.52
CA VAL A 8 -1.34 -1.17 26.64
C VAL A 8 -0.90 -2.59 27.04
N THR A 9 -1.64 -3.64 26.63
CA THR A 9 -1.38 -5.02 27.13
C THR A 9 -1.21 -6.10 26.05
N GLY A 10 -1.26 -5.76 24.76
CA GLY A 10 -1.02 -6.72 23.67
C GLY A 10 0.47 -7.08 23.52
N PRO A 11 0.83 -8.27 22.98
CA PRO A 11 2.23 -8.59 22.68
C PRO A 11 2.77 -7.57 21.68
N VAL A 12 3.68 -6.72 22.17
CA VAL A 12 4.40 -5.72 21.40
C VAL A 12 5.49 -6.45 20.62
N ASN A 13 5.63 -6.14 19.33
CA ASN A 13 6.76 -6.62 18.54
C ASN A 13 8.08 -6.22 19.24
N GLU A 14 9.03 -7.14 19.36
CA GLU A 14 10.39 -6.91 19.86
C GLU A 14 11.13 -5.76 19.12
N SER A 15 10.58 -5.28 18.01
CA SER A 15 11.09 -4.21 17.14
C SER A 15 10.81 -2.76 17.58
N GLY A 16 10.79 -2.47 18.89
CA GLY A 16 11.00 -1.10 19.42
C GLY A 16 10.06 0.01 18.92
N ARG A 17 8.75 -0.12 19.14
CA ARG A 17 7.80 0.99 18.93
C ARG A 17 7.47 1.69 20.25
N ASP A 18 7.80 2.98 20.32
CA ASP A 18 7.36 3.92 21.38
C ASP A 18 5.95 4.51 21.14
N VAL A 19 5.24 3.99 20.13
CA VAL A 19 3.81 4.20 19.91
C VAL A 19 3.19 2.82 19.78
N HIS A 20 2.26 2.53 20.67
CA HIS A 20 1.53 1.26 20.80
C HIS A 20 0.61 0.97 19.60
N VAL A 21 1.16 0.93 18.38
CA VAL A 21 0.42 0.42 17.23
C VAL A 21 0.46 -1.10 17.34
N ILE A 22 -0.66 -1.71 17.74
CA ILE A 22 -0.77 -3.15 17.87
C ILE A 22 -0.78 -3.77 16.46
N ASP A 23 0.23 -4.56 16.09
CA ASP A 23 0.20 -5.39 14.85
C ASP A 23 -0.65 -6.66 15.04
N LYS A 24 -1.69 -6.59 15.86
CA LYS A 24 -2.56 -7.73 16.12
C LYS A 24 -3.67 -7.74 15.09
N GLN A 25 -3.67 -8.79 14.28
CA GLN A 25 -4.83 -9.12 13.48
C GLN A 25 -5.98 -9.50 14.43
N LEU A 26 -7.03 -8.68 14.46
CA LEU A 26 -8.21 -8.92 15.27
C LEU A 26 -9.17 -9.76 14.44
N ALA A 27 -9.43 -10.98 14.88
CA ALA A 27 -10.50 -11.80 14.34
C ALA A 27 -11.86 -11.20 14.74
N VAL A 28 -12.79 -11.13 13.80
CA VAL A 28 -14.16 -10.72 14.11
C VAL A 28 -14.89 -11.89 14.76
N THR A 29 -15.25 -11.73 16.03
CA THR A 29 -16.05 -12.73 16.76
C THR A 29 -17.51 -12.29 16.87
N VAL A 30 -18.45 -13.20 16.60
CA VAL A 30 -19.87 -12.99 16.89
C VAL A 30 -20.10 -13.06 18.39
N GLY A 31 -20.58 -11.96 18.99
CA GLY A 31 -21.00 -11.93 20.39
C GLY A 31 -22.46 -12.34 20.58
N THR A 32 -22.90 -12.37 21.82
CA THR A 32 -24.30 -12.64 22.22
C THR A 32 -25.32 -11.71 21.53
N GLY A 33 -24.94 -10.48 21.22
CA GLY A 33 -25.82 -9.54 20.50
C GLY A 33 -26.13 -9.97 19.05
N SER A 34 -25.18 -10.58 18.34
CA SER A 34 -25.41 -11.06 16.97
C SER A 34 -26.26 -12.33 16.91
N THR A 35 -26.15 -13.22 17.90
CA THR A 35 -27.02 -14.41 18.00
C THR A 35 -28.44 -14.00 18.41
N LEU A 36 -28.59 -13.07 19.36
CA LEU A 36 -29.90 -12.50 19.73
C LEU A 36 -30.58 -11.81 18.55
N PHE A 37 -29.84 -11.05 17.74
CA PHE A 37 -30.39 -10.41 16.54
C PHE A 37 -30.90 -11.44 15.52
N GLN A 38 -30.13 -12.52 15.28
CA GLN A 38 -30.57 -13.60 14.39
C GLN A 38 -31.81 -14.31 14.93
N ILE A 39 -31.87 -14.59 16.23
CA ILE A 39 -33.05 -15.19 16.87
C ILE A 39 -34.26 -14.25 16.78
N ALA A 40 -34.05 -12.95 17.00
CA ALA A 40 -35.12 -11.96 16.88
C ALA A 40 -35.73 -11.96 15.46
N LEU A 41 -34.87 -12.04 14.45
CA LEU A 41 -35.25 -11.95 13.05
C LEU A 41 -35.88 -13.24 12.50
N TRP A 42 -35.38 -14.41 12.90
CA TRP A 42 -35.87 -15.71 12.40
C TRP A 42 -36.96 -16.36 13.26
N VAL A 43 -37.07 -15.98 14.53
CA VAL A 43 -37.98 -16.62 15.48
C VAL A 43 -38.97 -15.60 16.06
N VAL A 44 -38.48 -14.52 16.67
CA VAL A 44 -39.35 -13.58 17.40
C VAL A 44 -40.32 -12.86 16.46
N ILE A 45 -39.84 -12.30 15.33
CA ILE A 45 -40.70 -11.60 14.37
C ILE A 45 -41.77 -12.56 13.77
N PRO A 46 -41.41 -13.72 13.20
CA PRO A 46 -42.41 -14.66 12.70
C PRO A 46 -43.40 -15.13 13.77
N VAL A 47 -42.93 -15.42 14.99
CA VAL A 47 -43.80 -15.88 16.09
C VAL A 47 -44.76 -14.78 16.54
N LEU A 48 -44.31 -13.53 16.67
CA LEU A 48 -45.19 -12.41 17.02
C LEU A 48 -46.25 -12.17 15.95
N VAL A 49 -45.89 -12.28 14.68
CA VAL A 49 -46.84 -12.13 13.57
C VAL A 49 -47.85 -13.27 13.55
N LEU A 50 -47.43 -14.52 13.79
CA LEU A 50 -48.34 -15.65 13.93
C LEU A 50 -49.28 -15.50 15.13
N LEU A 51 -48.78 -15.00 16.26
CA LEU A 51 -49.57 -14.77 17.47
C LEU A 51 -50.61 -13.65 17.23
N PHE A 52 -50.21 -12.57 16.55
CA PHE A 52 -51.12 -11.50 16.13
C PHE A 52 -52.23 -12.02 15.20
N VAL A 53 -51.87 -12.82 14.19
CA VAL A 53 -52.82 -13.48 13.28
C VAL A 53 -53.76 -14.40 14.06
N ALA A 54 -53.27 -15.15 15.04
CA ALA A 54 -54.08 -16.08 15.82
C ALA A 54 -55.10 -15.38 16.73
N ILE A 55 -54.73 -14.24 17.33
CA ILE A 55 -55.62 -13.48 18.24
C ILE A 55 -56.62 -12.60 17.46
N MET A 56 -56.14 -11.87 16.44
CA MET A 56 -56.92 -10.84 15.74
C MET A 56 -57.47 -11.31 14.39
N GLY A 57 -56.97 -12.42 13.85
CA GLY A 57 -57.40 -12.94 12.54
C GLY A 57 -58.82 -13.50 12.55
N SER A 58 -59.29 -14.02 13.70
CA SER A 58 -60.66 -14.53 13.84
C SER A 58 -61.73 -13.44 13.92
N THR A 59 -61.34 -12.17 14.15
CA THR A 59 -62.26 -11.02 14.21
C THR A 59 -62.42 -10.30 12.86
N MET A 60 -61.75 -10.76 11.80
CA MET A 60 -61.75 -10.12 10.48
C MET A 60 -62.64 -10.86 9.46
N GLU A 61 -63.15 -10.12 8.47
CA GLU A 61 -64.08 -10.63 7.44
C GLU A 61 -63.51 -11.82 6.63
N ASN A 62 -62.19 -11.91 6.47
CA ASN A 62 -61.51 -12.97 5.71
C ASN A 62 -60.32 -13.58 6.51
N PRO A 63 -60.56 -14.55 7.41
CA PRO A 63 -59.52 -15.08 8.32
C PRO A 63 -58.39 -15.81 7.59
N LEU A 64 -58.69 -16.52 6.50
CA LEU A 64 -57.68 -17.23 5.70
C LEU A 64 -56.69 -16.27 5.01
N LEU A 65 -57.18 -15.16 4.47
CA LEU A 65 -56.35 -14.18 3.76
C LEU A 65 -55.41 -13.47 4.74
N VAL A 66 -55.92 -13.08 5.91
CA VAL A 66 -55.12 -12.45 6.98
C VAL A 66 -54.00 -13.38 7.45
N ALA A 67 -54.28 -14.68 7.56
CA ALA A 67 -53.26 -15.66 7.94
C ALA A 67 -52.14 -15.81 6.89
N VAL A 68 -52.49 -15.90 5.60
CA VAL A 68 -51.50 -16.00 4.51
C VAL A 68 -50.65 -14.73 4.42
N VAL A 69 -51.28 -13.55 4.45
CA VAL A 69 -50.57 -12.27 4.38
C VAL A 69 -49.67 -12.06 5.60
N GLY A 70 -50.15 -12.39 6.80
CA GLY A 70 -49.34 -12.33 8.01
C GLY A 70 -48.10 -13.20 7.93
N CYS A 71 -48.21 -14.47 7.51
CA CYS A 71 -47.06 -15.35 7.32
C CYS A 71 -46.04 -14.77 6.34
N LEU A 72 -46.47 -14.19 5.22
CA LEU A 72 -45.58 -13.57 4.23
C LEU A 72 -44.85 -12.36 4.81
N VAL A 73 -45.55 -11.49 5.54
CA VAL A 73 -44.96 -10.31 6.19
C VAL A 73 -43.97 -10.68 7.29
N GLY A 74 -44.24 -11.76 8.05
CA GLY A 74 -43.34 -12.24 9.09
C GLY A 74 -42.02 -12.81 8.55
N ILE A 75 -42.03 -13.43 7.36
CA ILE A 75 -40.84 -14.03 6.72
C ILE A 75 -40.01 -12.98 5.96
N LEU A 76 -40.63 -11.90 5.51
CA LEU A 76 -40.02 -10.88 4.65
C LEU A 76 -38.73 -10.24 5.23
N PRO A 77 -38.63 -9.88 6.53
CA PRO A 77 -37.38 -9.41 7.14
C PRO A 77 -36.25 -10.45 7.09
N GLY A 78 -36.59 -11.73 7.25
CA GLY A 78 -35.73 -12.91 7.03
C GLY A 78 -35.06 -12.90 5.66
N VAL A 79 -35.90 -12.82 4.64
CA VAL A 79 -35.49 -12.84 3.24
C VAL A 79 -34.61 -11.63 2.90
N ILE A 80 -35.01 -10.43 3.32
CA ILE A 80 -34.20 -9.21 3.14
C ILE A 80 -32.82 -9.37 3.75
N PHE A 81 -32.74 -9.91 4.97
CA PHE A 81 -31.47 -10.11 5.65
C PHE A 81 -30.54 -11.09 4.91
N ILE A 82 -31.09 -12.15 4.29
CA ILE A 82 -30.29 -13.05 3.43
C ILE A 82 -29.69 -12.29 2.25
N PHE A 83 -30.49 -11.49 1.54
CA PHE A 83 -29.99 -10.68 0.42
C PHE A 83 -28.89 -9.70 0.86
N MET A 84 -29.05 -9.06 2.02
CA MET A 84 -28.01 -8.19 2.59
C MET A 84 -26.72 -8.96 2.88
N LYS A 85 -26.78 -10.21 3.38
CA LYS A 85 -25.58 -11.03 3.61
C LYS A 85 -24.85 -11.36 2.31
N ILE A 86 -25.57 -11.70 1.26
CA ILE A 86 -24.97 -11.98 -0.07
C ILE A 86 -24.28 -10.71 -0.60
N SER A 87 -24.96 -9.57 -0.51
CA SER A 87 -24.39 -8.27 -0.89
C SER A 87 -23.12 -7.93 -0.09
N ALA A 88 -23.13 -8.14 1.23
CA ALA A 88 -21.97 -7.91 2.08
C ALA A 88 -20.78 -8.82 1.71
N ARG A 89 -21.03 -10.09 1.37
CA ARG A 89 -19.97 -11.00 0.90
C ARG A 89 -19.33 -10.51 -0.40
N ASN A 90 -20.15 -10.14 -1.39
CA ASN A 90 -19.65 -9.64 -2.66
C ASN A 90 -18.88 -8.32 -2.47
N TYR A 91 -19.34 -7.46 -1.56
CA TYR A 91 -18.65 -6.23 -1.18
C TYR A 91 -17.25 -6.51 -0.62
N PHE A 92 -17.10 -7.45 0.32
CA PHE A 92 -15.79 -7.79 0.87
C PHE A 92 -14.85 -8.39 -0.17
N GLN A 93 -15.34 -9.26 -1.06
CA GLN A 93 -14.53 -9.79 -2.16
C GLN A 93 -14.03 -8.67 -3.10
N GLN A 94 -14.88 -7.71 -3.43
CA GLN A 94 -14.48 -6.55 -4.24
C GLN A 94 -13.47 -5.67 -3.51
N LEU A 95 -13.65 -5.45 -2.22
CA LEU A 95 -12.74 -4.63 -1.41
C LEU A 95 -11.36 -5.30 -1.29
N GLU A 96 -11.32 -6.62 -1.14
CA GLU A 96 -10.10 -7.41 -1.14
C GLU A 96 -9.34 -7.30 -2.46
N GLN A 97 -10.03 -7.45 -3.59
CA GLN A 97 -9.44 -7.26 -4.92
C GLN A 97 -8.90 -5.85 -5.12
N ARG A 98 -9.61 -4.83 -4.62
CA ARG A 98 -9.11 -3.44 -4.66
C ARG A 98 -7.84 -3.28 -3.83
N ILE A 99 -7.78 -3.81 -2.61
CA ILE A 99 -6.58 -3.75 -1.77
C ILE A 99 -5.39 -4.43 -2.48
N GLN A 100 -5.63 -5.56 -3.14
CA GLN A 100 -4.61 -6.26 -3.91
C GLN A 100 -4.14 -5.45 -5.12
N ALA A 101 -5.06 -4.80 -5.85
CA ALA A 101 -4.72 -3.92 -6.96
C ALA A 101 -3.87 -2.73 -6.50
N GLU A 102 -4.21 -2.09 -5.38
CA GLU A 102 -3.40 -0.99 -4.83
C GLU A 102 -2.02 -1.45 -4.35
N ALA A 103 -1.91 -2.67 -3.80
CA ALA A 103 -0.60 -3.24 -3.46
C ALA A 103 0.25 -3.45 -4.73
N SER A 104 -0.35 -4.02 -5.78
CA SER A 104 0.33 -4.20 -7.06
C SER A 104 0.78 -2.87 -7.68
N ASN A 105 -0.01 -1.80 -7.55
CA ASN A 105 0.39 -0.46 -8.00
C ASN A 105 1.66 0.03 -7.27
N ILE A 106 1.75 -0.18 -5.95
CA ILE A 106 2.95 0.17 -5.18
C ILE A 106 4.17 -0.59 -5.70
N ASP A 107 4.03 -1.89 -5.93
CA ASP A 107 5.12 -2.74 -6.45
C ASP A 107 5.58 -2.28 -7.85
N ASN A 108 4.64 -1.94 -8.73
CA ASN A 108 4.96 -1.41 -10.07
C ASN A 108 5.77 -0.11 -9.98
N TYR A 109 5.41 0.81 -9.08
CA TYR A 109 6.19 2.04 -8.88
C TYR A 109 7.56 1.79 -8.27
N LEU A 110 7.68 0.81 -7.37
CA LEU A 110 8.96 0.40 -6.80
C LEU A 110 9.87 -0.22 -7.87
N GLU A 111 9.34 -1.07 -8.73
CA GLU A 111 10.07 -1.66 -9.86
C GLU A 111 10.58 -0.57 -10.82
N GLN A 112 9.71 0.36 -11.23
CA GLN A 112 10.11 1.50 -12.08
C GLN A 112 11.22 2.33 -11.42
N ARG A 113 11.11 2.57 -10.10
CA ARG A 113 12.14 3.31 -9.36
C ARG A 113 13.47 2.58 -9.36
N VAL A 114 13.46 1.26 -9.16
CA VAL A 114 14.67 0.43 -9.20
C VAL A 114 15.29 0.49 -10.60
N GLN A 115 14.49 0.36 -11.66
CA GLN A 115 14.98 0.44 -13.04
C GLN A 115 15.64 1.79 -13.35
N ILE A 116 15.04 2.90 -12.92
CA ILE A 116 15.63 4.24 -13.08
C ILE A 116 16.93 4.35 -12.30
N LEU A 117 16.98 3.88 -11.06
CA LEU A 117 18.19 3.92 -10.25
C LEU A 117 19.31 3.07 -10.84
N GLN A 118 19.01 1.89 -11.39
CA GLN A 118 19.97 1.04 -12.09
C GLN A 118 20.55 1.76 -13.33
N ASN A 119 19.70 2.44 -14.10
CA ASN A 119 20.16 3.23 -15.24
C ASN A 119 21.07 4.38 -14.79
N VAL A 120 20.75 5.05 -13.67
CA VAL A 120 21.60 6.11 -13.10
C VAL A 120 22.94 5.57 -12.62
N VAL A 121 22.97 4.44 -11.93
CA VAL A 121 24.22 3.81 -11.47
C VAL A 121 25.15 3.56 -12.65
N GLY A 122 24.64 2.97 -13.74
CA GLY A 122 25.45 2.76 -14.95
C GLY A 122 25.95 4.04 -15.61
N LEU A 123 25.19 5.15 -15.53
CA LEU A 123 25.64 6.47 -16.01
C LEU A 123 26.72 7.08 -15.10
N VAL A 124 26.55 6.96 -13.78
CA VAL A 124 27.51 7.46 -12.78
C VAL A 124 28.82 6.67 -12.86
N GLU A 125 28.77 5.34 -12.98
CA GLU A 125 29.96 4.49 -13.14
C GLU A 125 30.76 4.88 -14.38
N ARG A 126 30.09 5.08 -15.53
CA ARG A 126 30.75 5.55 -16.75
C ARG A 126 31.35 6.94 -16.61
N ALA A 127 30.67 7.85 -15.92
CA ALA A 127 31.19 9.19 -15.66
C ALA A 127 32.44 9.15 -14.77
N ILE A 128 32.45 8.32 -13.73
CA ILE A 128 33.60 8.11 -12.86
C ILE A 128 34.78 7.52 -13.63
N ASP A 129 34.55 6.56 -14.53
CA ASP A 129 35.62 5.95 -15.31
C ASP A 129 36.20 6.90 -16.36
N LEU A 130 35.36 7.74 -16.98
CA LEU A 130 35.82 8.81 -17.88
C LEU A 130 36.71 9.82 -17.13
N ASP A 131 36.28 10.28 -15.96
CA ASP A 131 37.05 11.22 -15.14
C ASP A 131 38.40 10.62 -14.69
N LYS A 132 38.42 9.32 -14.32
CA LYS A 132 39.69 8.60 -14.05
C LYS A 132 40.62 8.58 -15.25
N ASP A 133 40.12 8.32 -16.45
CA ASP A 133 40.94 8.24 -17.66
C ASP A 133 41.43 9.62 -18.12
N VAL A 134 40.61 10.66 -17.98
CA VAL A 134 41.03 12.06 -18.18
C VAL A 134 42.08 12.45 -17.14
N MET A 135 41.88 12.15 -15.86
CA MET A 135 42.87 12.40 -14.80
C MET A 135 44.18 11.66 -15.07
N LYS A 136 44.14 10.40 -15.54
CA LYS A 136 45.35 9.66 -15.96
C LYS A 136 46.04 10.34 -17.14
N ALA A 137 45.30 10.77 -18.16
CA ALA A 137 45.86 11.45 -19.32
C ALA A 137 46.54 12.78 -18.91
N VAL A 138 45.90 13.56 -18.05
CA VAL A 138 46.47 14.81 -17.51
C VAL A 138 47.68 14.52 -16.63
N ALA A 139 47.64 13.49 -15.79
CA ALA A 139 48.78 13.10 -14.94
C ALA A 139 49.97 12.62 -15.78
N ALA A 140 49.73 11.84 -16.85
CA ALA A 140 50.75 11.39 -17.78
C ALA A 140 51.40 12.57 -18.52
N LEU A 141 50.61 13.55 -18.94
CA LEU A 141 51.10 14.79 -19.56
C LEU A 141 51.90 15.66 -18.57
N ARG A 142 51.55 15.63 -17.27
CA ARG A 142 52.21 16.41 -16.22
C ARG A 142 53.50 15.73 -15.70
N GLY A 143 53.65 14.42 -15.87
CA GLY A 143 54.79 13.62 -15.39
C GLY A 143 56.00 13.57 -16.32
N GLY A 144 55.89 14.04 -17.57
CA GLY A 144 57.03 14.09 -18.50
C GLY A 144 57.98 15.24 -18.16
N SER A 145 59.21 14.95 -17.72
CA SER A 145 60.22 16.00 -17.51
C SER A 145 60.60 16.64 -18.86
N VAL A 146 60.30 17.93 -19.02
CA VAL A 146 60.64 18.67 -20.24
C VAL A 146 62.11 19.08 -20.17
N ASN A 147 62.96 18.44 -20.98
CA ASN A 147 64.32 18.90 -21.26
C ASN A 147 64.38 19.64 -22.61
N GLU A 148 65.32 20.56 -22.77
CA GLU A 148 65.48 21.44 -23.93
C GLU A 148 65.61 20.69 -25.27
N THR A 149 66.13 19.45 -25.24
CA THR A 149 66.32 18.58 -26.41
C THR A 149 65.03 17.88 -26.88
N ASN A 150 64.08 17.62 -25.97
CA ASN A 150 62.82 16.89 -26.27
C ASN A 150 61.58 17.80 -26.33
N ARG A 151 61.78 19.12 -26.25
CA ARG A 151 60.71 20.12 -26.17
C ARG A 151 59.75 20.06 -27.36
N ASN A 152 60.26 19.80 -28.56
CA ASN A 152 59.44 19.67 -29.77
C ASN A 152 58.64 18.36 -29.81
N GLU A 153 59.20 17.24 -29.36
CA GLU A 153 58.50 15.95 -29.33
C GLU A 153 57.41 15.92 -28.25
N VAL A 154 57.71 16.47 -27.07
CA VAL A 154 56.72 16.64 -26.00
C VAL A 154 55.62 17.59 -26.45
N SER A 155 55.94 18.70 -27.14
CA SER A 155 54.93 19.62 -27.67
C SER A 155 54.07 18.98 -28.76
N ALA A 156 54.62 18.09 -29.58
CA ALA A 156 53.88 17.33 -30.58
C ALA A 156 52.97 16.26 -29.95
N GLN A 157 53.43 15.57 -28.89
CA GLN A 157 52.60 14.63 -28.12
C GLN A 157 51.48 15.33 -27.36
N VAL A 158 51.78 16.48 -26.73
CA VAL A 158 50.78 17.34 -26.07
C VAL A 158 49.80 17.88 -27.09
N GLY A 159 50.24 18.35 -28.26
CA GLY A 159 49.39 18.82 -29.36
C GLY A 159 48.51 17.71 -29.95
N SER A 160 49.01 16.48 -30.03
CA SER A 160 48.24 15.30 -30.46
C SER A 160 47.23 14.85 -29.40
N ALA A 161 47.61 14.87 -28.12
CA ALA A 161 46.72 14.58 -27.00
C ALA A 161 45.62 15.65 -26.87
N LEU A 162 45.98 16.94 -27.01
CA LEU A 162 45.03 18.06 -27.08
C LEU A 162 44.14 17.95 -28.32
N GLY A 163 44.68 17.61 -29.49
CA GLY A 163 43.91 17.37 -30.72
C GLY A 163 42.97 16.16 -30.65
N ARG A 164 43.20 15.22 -29.72
CA ARG A 164 42.27 14.12 -29.38
C ARG A 164 41.26 14.52 -28.30
N LEU A 165 41.64 15.41 -27.39
CA LEU A 165 40.77 15.99 -26.36
C LEU A 165 39.77 17.00 -26.96
N PHE A 166 40.18 17.86 -27.91
CA PHE A 166 39.32 18.93 -28.46
C PHE A 166 38.06 18.43 -29.21
N PRO A 167 38.11 17.33 -30.00
CA PRO A 167 36.91 16.69 -30.55
C PRO A 167 36.02 16.02 -29.50
N GLN A 168 36.57 15.68 -28.33
CA GLN A 168 35.82 15.15 -27.19
C GLN A 168 35.18 16.26 -26.34
N VAL A 169 35.78 17.46 -26.36
CA VAL A 169 35.22 18.67 -25.74
C VAL A 169 34.02 19.18 -26.53
N GLU A 170 34.03 19.22 -27.88
CA GLU A 170 32.82 19.60 -28.65
C GLU A 170 31.68 18.56 -28.57
N ALA A 171 32.00 17.33 -28.17
CA ALA A 171 31.06 16.24 -27.94
C ALA A 171 30.61 16.09 -26.47
N TYR A 172 30.77 17.10 -25.60
CA TYR A 172 30.50 17.10 -24.14
C TYR A 172 29.61 15.93 -23.61
N PRO A 173 30.20 14.77 -23.32
CA PRO A 173 29.49 13.63 -22.72
C PRO A 173 29.15 13.92 -21.25
N GLU A 174 30.01 14.69 -20.59
CA GLU A 174 29.89 15.17 -19.20
C GLU A 174 28.57 15.91 -18.95
N LEU A 175 28.19 16.82 -19.85
CA LEU A 175 26.98 17.62 -19.74
C LEU A 175 25.72 16.78 -20.00
N LYS A 176 25.80 15.82 -20.94
CA LYS A 176 24.72 14.86 -21.22
C LYS A 176 24.54 13.84 -20.10
N ALA A 177 25.61 13.39 -19.47
CA ALA A 177 25.55 12.51 -18.30
C ALA A 177 24.99 13.27 -17.10
N HIS A 178 25.42 14.51 -16.85
CA HIS A 178 24.85 15.36 -15.80
C HIS A 178 23.37 15.66 -16.02
N SER A 179 22.96 16.01 -17.26
CA SER A 179 21.55 16.24 -17.56
C SER A 179 20.73 14.95 -17.40
N ALA A 180 21.22 13.81 -17.90
CA ALA A 180 20.53 12.53 -17.75
C ALA A 180 20.43 12.07 -16.29
N ILE A 181 21.46 12.30 -15.47
CA ILE A 181 21.42 12.04 -14.02
C ILE A 181 20.42 12.98 -13.35
N ALA A 182 20.44 14.27 -13.68
CA ALA A 182 19.49 15.25 -13.14
C ALA A 182 18.03 14.90 -13.50
N ASP A 183 17.78 14.54 -14.76
CA ASP A 183 16.46 14.10 -15.24
C ASP A 183 16.00 12.84 -14.50
N ALA A 184 16.88 11.87 -14.32
CA ALA A 184 16.57 10.65 -13.59
C ALA A 184 16.35 10.89 -12.08
N MET A 185 17.07 11.83 -11.46
CA MET A 185 16.80 12.27 -10.09
C MET A 185 15.45 12.98 -9.98
N GLN A 186 15.08 13.81 -10.96
CA GLN A 186 13.76 14.42 -11.03
C GLN A 186 12.67 13.36 -11.17
N GLN A 187 12.87 12.36 -12.02
CA GLN A 187 11.96 11.23 -12.19
C GLN A 187 11.85 10.37 -10.92
N ASN A 188 12.96 10.15 -10.20
CA ASN A 188 12.95 9.46 -8.91
C ASN A 188 12.15 10.22 -7.86
N ASN A 189 12.29 11.55 -7.79
CA ASN A 189 11.51 12.40 -6.88
C ASN A 189 10.03 12.38 -7.23
N TYR A 190 9.68 12.38 -8.52
CA TYR A 190 8.31 12.20 -8.97
C TYR A 190 7.74 10.84 -8.53
N LEU A 191 8.46 9.74 -8.79
CA LEU A 191 8.06 8.41 -8.35
C LEU A 191 7.95 8.29 -6.83
N GLN A 192 8.81 8.97 -6.07
CA GLN A 192 8.71 8.98 -4.61
C GLN A 192 7.39 9.61 -4.14
N ARG A 193 6.90 10.65 -4.83
CA ARG A 193 5.58 11.24 -4.56
C ARG A 193 4.46 10.27 -4.94
N GLU A 194 4.54 9.63 -6.09
CA GLU A 194 3.56 8.62 -6.54
C GLU A 194 3.50 7.41 -5.59
N ILE A 195 4.65 6.87 -5.15
CA ILE A 195 4.72 5.80 -4.14
C ILE A 195 4.04 6.24 -2.83
N THR A 196 4.28 7.49 -2.42
CA THR A 196 3.67 8.03 -1.18
C THR A 196 2.16 8.17 -1.32
N ALA A 197 1.68 8.64 -2.48
CA ALA A 197 0.25 8.71 -2.79
C ALA A 197 -0.38 7.31 -2.83
N ALA A 198 0.23 6.36 -3.54
CA ALA A 198 -0.22 4.97 -3.62
C ALA A 198 -0.29 4.30 -2.24
N ARG A 199 0.70 4.51 -1.38
CA ARG A 199 0.67 4.05 0.03
C ARG A 199 -0.48 4.65 0.81
N THR A 200 -0.78 5.93 0.60
CA THR A 200 -1.91 6.61 1.25
C THR A 200 -3.25 6.01 0.81
N VAL A 201 -3.39 5.75 -0.50
CA VAL A 201 -4.59 5.09 -1.06
C VAL A 201 -4.74 3.67 -0.51
N TYR A 202 -3.67 2.87 -0.52
CA TYR A 202 -3.66 1.53 0.07
C TYR A 202 -4.08 1.55 1.55
N ASN A 203 -3.49 2.45 2.35
CA ASN A 203 -3.82 2.60 3.76
C ASN A 203 -5.28 3.02 3.99
N SER A 204 -5.83 3.85 3.10
CA SER A 204 -7.26 4.21 3.11
C SER A 204 -8.14 2.98 2.86
N ARG A 205 -7.78 2.12 1.89
CA ARG A 205 -8.50 0.86 1.62
C ARG A 205 -8.40 -0.13 2.78
N VAL A 206 -7.23 -0.25 3.40
CA VAL A 206 -7.03 -1.09 4.59
C VAL A 206 -7.85 -0.56 5.78
N THR A 207 -7.88 0.76 5.98
CA THR A 207 -8.73 1.39 7.01
C THR A 207 -10.21 1.12 6.75
N GLN A 208 -10.65 1.24 5.49
CA GLN A 208 -12.01 0.90 5.08
C GLN A 208 -12.34 -0.56 5.40
N TRP A 209 -11.45 -1.51 5.05
CA TRP A 209 -11.60 -2.92 5.41
C TRP A 209 -11.72 -3.11 6.92
N ASN A 210 -10.77 -2.57 7.69
CA ASN A 210 -10.74 -2.70 9.14
C ASN A 210 -12.00 -2.10 9.80
N THR A 211 -12.57 -1.04 9.23
CA THR A 211 -13.81 -0.44 9.74
C THR A 211 -15.03 -1.28 9.36
N ASP A 212 -15.10 -1.73 8.11
CA ASP A 212 -16.25 -2.45 7.57
C ASP A 212 -16.43 -3.84 8.20
N ILE A 213 -15.34 -4.54 8.53
CA ILE A 213 -15.43 -5.85 9.20
C ILE A 213 -16.05 -5.76 10.61
N PHE A 214 -15.98 -4.60 11.27
CA PHE A 214 -16.63 -4.35 12.57
C PHE A 214 -17.97 -3.61 12.45
N SER A 215 -18.45 -3.34 11.23
CA SER A 215 -19.71 -2.64 11.01
C SER A 215 -20.92 -3.54 11.32
N TRP A 216 -21.60 -3.26 12.43
CA TRP A 216 -22.84 -3.94 12.83
C TRP A 216 -24.02 -3.45 11.99
N PRO A 217 -25.03 -4.30 11.65
CA PRO A 217 -25.17 -5.73 11.97
C PRO A 217 -24.64 -6.70 10.91
N THR A 218 -24.94 -6.46 9.63
CA THR A 218 -24.78 -7.47 8.59
C THR A 218 -23.33 -7.78 8.26
N LYS A 219 -22.48 -6.75 8.12
CA LYS A 219 -21.08 -6.91 7.72
C LYS A 219 -20.27 -7.64 8.78
N MET A 220 -20.44 -7.30 10.06
CA MET A 220 -19.79 -7.98 11.18
C MET A 220 -20.18 -9.47 11.27
N ILE A 221 -21.45 -9.81 11.07
CA ILE A 221 -21.90 -11.21 11.06
C ILE A 221 -21.26 -11.99 9.92
N VAL A 222 -21.20 -11.42 8.71
CA VAL A 222 -20.58 -12.07 7.55
C VAL A 222 -19.07 -12.21 7.74
N ALA A 223 -18.39 -11.16 8.24
CA ALA A 223 -16.96 -11.18 8.51
C ALA A 223 -16.57 -12.26 9.52
N ALA A 224 -17.35 -12.41 10.61
CA ALA A 224 -17.15 -13.48 11.58
C ALA A 224 -17.39 -14.89 11.01
N GLN A 225 -18.44 -15.06 10.19
CA GLN A 225 -18.72 -16.34 9.53
C GLN A 225 -17.63 -16.76 8.54
N GLN A 226 -16.94 -15.79 7.94
CA GLN A 226 -15.87 -16.02 6.96
C GLN A 226 -14.48 -16.01 7.59
N GLY A 227 -14.38 -15.74 8.89
CA GLY A 227 -13.09 -15.70 9.60
C GLY A 227 -12.20 -14.53 9.17
N TYR A 228 -12.78 -13.42 8.72
CA TYR A 228 -12.01 -12.25 8.32
C TYR A 228 -11.32 -11.59 9.51
N THR A 229 -10.08 -11.15 9.27
CA THR A 229 -9.24 -10.45 10.24
C THR A 229 -8.90 -9.05 9.76
N THR A 230 -8.50 -8.17 10.70
CA THR A 230 -7.93 -6.87 10.33
C THR A 230 -6.65 -7.03 9.52
N ARG A 231 -6.42 -6.08 8.61
CA ARG A 231 -5.20 -5.97 7.81
C ARG A 231 -4.31 -4.87 8.40
N ILE A 232 -2.99 -5.08 8.32
CA ILE A 232 -2.01 -4.12 8.82
C ILE A 232 -1.75 -3.08 7.72
N PRO A 233 -1.87 -1.77 8.01
CA PRO A 233 -1.57 -0.73 7.04
C PRO A 233 -0.06 -0.64 6.78
N PHE A 234 0.31 -0.04 5.65
CA PHE A 234 1.70 0.25 5.32
C PHE A 234 2.27 1.26 6.33
N THR A 235 3.35 0.89 7.02
CA THR A 235 4.08 1.75 7.95
C THR A 235 5.58 1.77 7.61
N ALA A 236 6.30 2.79 8.05
CA ALA A 236 7.76 2.84 7.88
C ALA A 236 8.39 1.64 8.62
N SER A 237 9.38 0.98 8.02
CA SER A 237 10.11 -0.11 8.68
C SER A 237 10.79 0.39 9.96
N ALA A 238 10.99 -0.52 10.92
CA ALA A 238 11.63 -0.20 12.20
C ALA A 238 13.03 0.42 11.98
N GLU A 239 13.81 -0.20 11.08
CA GLU A 239 15.16 0.25 10.70
C GLU A 239 15.19 1.68 10.16
N ILE A 240 14.26 2.04 9.27
CA ILE A 240 14.20 3.41 8.71
C ILE A 240 13.86 4.42 9.81
N ARG A 241 13.02 4.04 10.77
CA ARG A 241 12.61 4.91 11.88
C ARG A 241 13.73 5.10 12.89
N GLU A 242 14.50 4.05 13.17
CA GLU A 242 15.67 4.08 14.04
C GLU A 242 16.84 4.85 13.41
N ALA A 243 17.06 4.66 12.11
CA ALA A 243 18.02 5.47 11.33
C ALA A 243 17.64 6.97 11.30
N ALA A 244 16.34 7.29 11.23
CA ALA A 244 15.88 8.67 11.31
C ALA A 244 16.07 9.26 12.71
N ARG A 245 15.82 8.47 13.77
CA ARG A 245 16.07 8.91 15.16
C ARG A 245 17.54 9.20 15.38
N SER A 246 18.41 8.23 15.17
CA SER A 246 19.86 8.40 15.36
C SER A 246 20.49 9.55 14.57
N LYS A 247 19.93 9.94 13.43
CA LYS A 247 20.46 11.05 12.60
C LYS A 247 19.87 12.42 12.93
N PHE A 248 18.67 12.52 13.50
CA PHE A 248 17.96 13.80 13.61
C PHE A 248 17.42 14.14 15.01
N PHE A 249 17.38 13.17 15.93
CA PHE A 249 16.84 13.32 17.29
C PHE A 249 17.84 12.82 18.32
#